data_AF-A0A7C7U3X5-F1
#
_entry.id   AF-A0A7C7U3X5-F1
#
_cell.length_a   1.000
_cell.length_b   1.000
_cell.length_c   1.000
_cell.angle_alpha   90.00
_cell.angle_beta   90.00
_cell.angle_gamma   90.00
#
_symmetry.space_group_name_H-M   'P 1'
#
loop_
_entity.id
_entity.type
_entity.pdbx_description
1 polymer ?
#
loop_
_entity_poly.entity_id
_entity_poly.type
_entity_poly.pdbx_seq_one_letter_code
_entity_poly.pdbx_strand_id
1 'polypeptide(L)'
;MAEPQRGQKYQIDRPGRLLIGISLGVIGMIGMIVAAQLLVSGGLVRSPWARFESPTPPSNSADASTLEQLQFALAAEVQARRELEDRMARLSEVFSLLRDTRDEAMASRLADGETMADGSVSGENDGVMRPDDDANVKGSGFDDEALVSLGIHSDEVERLRDLWESHELARVTITDTALREGWFFQQPHRAELARLEGELRENLSDEDYDNYLYARGEPNQIKVAEVLRGSSAMRAGMRTGDVILRYDDVRIFEPGALLRTSSGGRLGEQVPVAIDRDGVRMVLYVERGALGAMTQHRRGRPGLD
;
A
#
# COMPACT_ATOMS: atom_id res chain seq x y z
N MET A 1 -42.48 -29.16 -39.22
CA MET A 1 -42.70 -27.75 -39.61
C MET A 1 -43.41 -27.06 -38.44
N ALA A 2 -42.93 -25.89 -38.02
CA ALA A 2 -43.40 -25.02 -36.91
C ALA A 2 -42.82 -25.25 -35.50
N GLU A 3 -41.57 -24.80 -35.32
CA GLU A 3 -41.10 -23.74 -34.39
C GLU A 3 -41.80 -23.52 -33.03
N PRO A 4 -41.07 -23.62 -31.90
CA PRO A 4 -41.41 -22.92 -30.67
C PRO A 4 -40.67 -21.58 -30.54
N GLN A 5 -41.47 -20.58 -30.19
CA GLN A 5 -41.20 -19.15 -30.08
C GLN A 5 -40.06 -18.78 -29.12
N ARG A 6 -39.25 -17.83 -29.59
CA ARG A 6 -38.27 -17.03 -28.87
C ARG A 6 -38.93 -16.08 -27.85
N GLY A 7 -38.22 -15.89 -26.74
CA GLY A 7 -37.86 -14.54 -26.29
C GLY A 7 -38.84 -13.79 -25.41
N GLN A 8 -38.95 -14.19 -24.15
CA GLN A 8 -39.48 -13.32 -23.10
C GLN A 8 -38.36 -12.36 -22.66
N LYS A 9 -38.43 -11.11 -23.13
CA LYS A 9 -37.57 -10.01 -22.70
C LYS A 9 -37.83 -9.72 -21.21
N TYR A 10 -36.83 -9.98 -20.37
CA TYR A 10 -36.77 -9.40 -19.03
C TYR A 10 -36.39 -7.93 -19.16
N GLN A 11 -37.40 -7.08 -19.06
CA GLN A 11 -37.29 -5.64 -18.98
C GLN A 11 -37.07 -5.30 -17.49
N ILE A 12 -35.82 -5.10 -17.09
CA ILE A 12 -35.49 -4.64 -15.73
C ILE A 12 -35.78 -3.13 -15.69
N ASP A 13 -36.88 -2.82 -15.03
CA ASP A 13 -37.30 -1.46 -14.69
C ASP A 13 -36.33 -0.88 -13.65
N ARG A 14 -35.73 0.27 -13.97
CA ARG A 14 -34.85 1.03 -13.06
C ARG A 14 -35.68 2.11 -12.37
N PRO A 15 -35.91 2.07 -11.05
CA PRO A 15 -36.40 3.24 -10.34
C PRO A 15 -35.25 4.10 -9.80
N GLY A 16 -35.19 5.34 -10.29
CA GLY A 16 -35.12 6.54 -9.45
C GLY A 16 -33.79 6.86 -8.76
N ARG A 17 -32.95 7.65 -9.43
CA ARG A 17 -31.91 8.48 -8.81
C ARG A 17 -32.58 9.58 -7.97
N LEU A 18 -32.36 9.58 -6.66
CA LEU A 18 -32.64 10.72 -5.77
C LEU A 18 -31.31 11.40 -5.44
N LEU A 19 -31.24 12.66 -5.83
CA LEU A 19 -30.16 13.60 -5.58
C LEU A 19 -30.25 14.17 -4.14
N ILE A 20 -29.08 14.19 -3.49
CA ILE A 20 -28.47 15.31 -2.73
C ILE A 20 -29.24 15.88 -1.52
N GLY A 21 -28.57 15.82 -0.37
CA GLY A 21 -28.85 16.76 0.72
C GLY A 21 -28.13 16.46 2.04
N ILE A 22 -26.79 16.37 2.06
CA ILE A 22 -26.05 16.55 3.33
C ILE A 22 -24.85 17.48 3.09
N SER A 23 -24.78 18.46 3.98
CA SER A 23 -23.98 19.67 4.05
C SER A 23 -22.47 19.49 3.89
N LEU A 24 -21.92 20.17 2.86
CA LEU A 24 -20.53 20.61 2.81
C LEU A 24 -20.35 21.75 3.82
N GLY A 25 -19.46 21.57 4.79
CA GLY A 25 -19.09 22.61 5.73
C GLY A 25 -17.65 22.44 6.17
N VAL A 26 -16.84 23.43 5.84
CA VAL A 26 -15.44 23.65 6.24
C VAL A 26 -14.40 23.05 5.29
N ILE A 27 -13.39 23.88 4.99
CA ILE A 27 -12.20 23.69 4.13
C ILE A 27 -12.39 24.22 2.70
N GLY A 28 -12.21 25.54 2.55
CA GLY A 28 -12.12 26.19 1.24
C GLY A 28 -12.32 27.70 1.26
N MET A 29 -11.67 28.44 2.17
CA MET A 29 -11.66 29.91 2.09
C MET A 29 -10.34 30.51 2.56
N ILE A 30 -9.23 30.20 1.88
CA ILE A 30 -8.05 31.08 1.83
C ILE A 30 -7.52 31.03 0.40
N GLY A 31 -7.85 32.03 -0.41
CA GLY A 31 -7.34 32.12 -1.78
C GLY A 31 -8.13 33.04 -2.70
N MET A 32 -8.50 34.26 -2.27
CA MET A 32 -8.98 35.26 -3.22
C MET A 32 -8.95 36.70 -2.69
N ILE A 33 -7.78 37.33 -2.54
CA ILE A 33 -7.66 38.80 -2.66
C ILE A 33 -6.30 39.15 -3.26
N VAL A 34 -6.20 39.17 -4.59
CA VAL A 34 -5.27 40.04 -5.31
C VAL A 34 -6.01 40.58 -6.54
N ALA A 35 -5.87 41.90 -6.75
CA ALA A 35 -6.21 42.70 -7.93
C ALA A 35 -7.62 43.34 -8.00
N ALA A 36 -7.67 44.63 -7.61
CA ALA A 36 -8.37 45.76 -8.27
C ALA A 36 -8.59 46.85 -7.20
N GLN A 37 -8.28 48.13 -7.35
CA GLN A 37 -7.89 48.93 -8.50
C GLN A 37 -7.31 50.26 -7.96
N LEU A 38 -6.20 50.70 -8.53
CA LEU A 38 -5.71 52.07 -8.49
C LEU A 38 -6.62 52.94 -9.37
N LEU A 39 -7.17 54.04 -8.83
CA LEU A 39 -7.51 55.23 -9.61
C LEU A 39 -7.65 56.44 -8.67
N VAL A 40 -6.52 57.13 -8.48
CA VAL A 40 -6.44 58.47 -7.91
C VAL A 40 -6.56 59.46 -9.06
N SER A 41 -7.66 60.21 -9.13
CA SER A 41 -7.69 61.47 -9.89
C SER A 41 -8.96 62.29 -9.61
N GLY A 42 -8.77 63.43 -8.94
CA GLY A 42 -9.33 64.75 -9.30
C GLY A 42 -10.79 65.06 -8.98
N GLY A 43 -11.02 66.15 -8.22
CA GLY A 43 -12.26 66.93 -8.30
C GLY A 43 -12.68 67.64 -7.01
N LEU A 44 -12.35 68.93 -6.89
CA LEU A 44 -12.99 69.86 -5.96
C LEU A 44 -14.48 70.02 -6.29
N VAL A 45 -15.37 69.86 -5.30
CA VAL A 45 -16.61 70.66 -5.19
C VAL A 45 -16.92 70.92 -3.72
N ARG A 46 -16.98 72.20 -3.33
CA ARG A 46 -17.61 72.66 -2.09
C ARG A 46 -19.13 72.54 -2.27
N SER A 47 -19.73 71.60 -1.55
CA SER A 47 -21.16 71.30 -1.50
C SER A 47 -21.76 71.63 -0.12
N PRO A 48 -23.11 71.61 0.05
CA PRO A 48 -23.77 72.15 1.24
C PRO A 48 -24.44 71.09 2.15
N TRP A 49 -25.16 71.61 3.14
CA TRP A 49 -26.00 70.99 4.17
C TRP A 49 -27.04 70.00 3.64
N ALA A 50 -27.07 68.77 4.19
CA ALA A 50 -28.30 68.01 4.45
C ALA A 50 -28.02 66.88 5.45
N ARG A 51 -28.88 66.82 6.47
CA ARG A 51 -28.92 65.90 7.60
C ARG A 51 -28.97 64.44 7.13
N PHE A 52 -27.94 63.66 7.45
CA PHE A 52 -27.97 62.19 7.44
C PHE A 52 -27.56 61.72 8.83
N GLU A 53 -28.30 60.74 9.36
CA GLU A 53 -27.98 59.98 10.56
C GLU A 53 -26.47 59.76 10.71
N SER A 54 -25.95 59.99 11.92
CA SER A 54 -24.61 59.58 12.31
C SER A 54 -24.43 58.10 11.95
N PRO A 55 -23.56 57.71 11.00
CA PRO A 55 -23.13 56.32 10.96
C PRO A 55 -22.33 56.11 12.25
N THR A 56 -22.81 55.20 13.09
CA THR A 56 -22.01 54.64 14.18
C THR A 56 -20.63 54.29 13.62
N PRO A 57 -19.51 54.66 14.29
CA PRO A 57 -18.20 54.22 13.84
C PRO A 57 -18.22 52.68 13.72
N PRO A 58 -17.64 52.08 12.66
CA PRO A 58 -17.49 50.64 12.63
C PRO A 58 -16.74 50.23 13.91
N SER A 59 -17.29 49.27 14.63
CA SER A 59 -16.70 48.73 15.84
C SER A 59 -15.34 48.10 15.51
N ASN A 60 -14.25 48.85 15.72
CA ASN A 60 -12.85 48.41 15.60
C ASN A 60 -12.47 47.22 16.51
N SER A 61 -13.43 46.62 17.25
CA SER A 61 -13.20 45.47 18.13
C SER A 61 -13.18 44.13 17.39
N ALA A 62 -13.79 44.04 16.21
CA ALA A 62 -13.77 42.81 15.40
C ALA A 62 -12.39 42.58 14.75
N ASP A 63 -11.75 43.65 14.25
CA ASP A 63 -10.43 43.54 13.60
C ASP A 63 -9.31 43.28 14.61
N ALA A 64 -9.40 43.85 15.81
CA ALA A 64 -8.42 43.62 16.87
C ALA A 64 -8.42 42.17 17.38
N SER A 65 -9.60 41.57 17.57
CA SER A 65 -9.72 40.18 18.01
C SER A 65 -9.36 39.17 16.91
N THR A 66 -9.61 39.50 15.65
CA THR A 66 -9.21 38.64 14.51
C THR A 66 -7.69 38.67 14.30
N LEU A 67 -7.06 39.84 14.47
CA LEU A 67 -5.60 39.97 14.40
C LEU A 67 -4.91 39.21 15.54
N GLU A 68 -5.46 39.26 16.75
CA GLU A 68 -4.94 38.51 17.91
C GLU A 68 -5.04 36.99 17.70
N GLN A 69 -6.16 36.51 17.14
CA GLN A 69 -6.32 35.09 16.78
C GLN A 69 -5.33 34.64 15.71
N LEU A 70 -5.08 35.46 14.69
CA LEU A 70 -4.09 35.15 13.64
C LEU A 70 -2.65 35.15 14.17
N GLN A 71 -2.31 36.06 15.09
CA GLN A 71 -1.00 36.08 15.74
C GLN A 71 -0.79 34.84 16.62
N PHE A 72 -1.84 34.43 17.34
CA PHE A 72 -1.80 33.20 18.14
C PHE A 72 -1.66 31.94 17.25
N ALA A 73 -2.44 31.85 16.17
CA ALA A 73 -2.35 30.74 15.22
C ALA A 73 -0.97 30.67 14.54
N LEU A 74 -0.40 31.82 14.15
CA LEU A 74 0.94 31.88 13.55
C LEU A 74 2.03 31.49 14.56
N ALA A 75 1.92 31.92 15.81
CA ALA A 75 2.86 31.52 16.86
C ALA A 75 2.79 30.00 17.13
N ALA A 76 1.58 29.43 17.15
CA ALA A 76 1.38 27.99 17.27
C ALA A 76 1.99 27.22 16.10
N GLU A 77 1.82 27.70 14.86
CA GLU A 77 2.39 27.08 13.66
C GLU A 77 3.91 27.13 13.65
N VAL A 78 4.50 28.28 14.03
CA VAL A 78 5.96 28.41 14.17
C VAL A 78 6.51 27.44 15.21
N GLN A 79 5.79 27.24 16.32
CA GLN A 79 6.20 26.31 17.36
C GLN A 79 6.06 24.85 16.91
N ALA A 80 4.96 24.49 16.24
CA ALA A 80 4.78 23.17 15.66
C ALA A 80 5.88 22.83 14.64
N ARG A 81 6.28 23.80 13.82
CA ARG A 81 7.36 23.63 12.84
C ARG A 81 8.72 23.42 13.49
N ARG A 82 9.03 24.16 14.57
CA ARG A 82 10.26 23.93 15.35
C ARG A 82 10.29 22.55 16.00
N GLU A 83 9.17 22.10 16.57
CA GLU A 83 9.09 20.74 17.12
C GLU A 83 9.29 19.67 16.04
N LEU A 84 8.79 19.90 14.82
CA LEU A 84 9.01 19.01 13.70
C LEU A 84 10.49 18.96 13.31
N GLU A 85 11.15 20.11 13.22
CA GLU A 85 12.59 20.22 12.94
C GLU A 85 13.42 19.49 14.00
N ASP A 86 13.10 19.66 15.27
CA ASP A 86 13.76 18.95 16.39
C ASP A 86 13.54 17.44 16.32
N ARG A 87 12.33 16.98 15.96
CA ARG A 87 12.04 15.56 15.77
C ARG A 87 12.82 14.98 14.60
N MET A 88 12.92 15.72 13.49
CA MET A 88 13.70 15.32 12.32
C MET A 88 15.20 15.23 12.63
N ALA A 89 15.74 16.20 13.38
CA ALA A 89 17.12 16.18 13.84
C ALA A 89 17.41 14.92 14.68
N ARG A 90 16.56 14.62 15.68
CA ARG A 90 16.69 13.40 16.49
C ARG A 90 16.58 12.13 15.66
N LEU A 91 15.67 12.09 14.68
CA LEU A 91 15.53 10.92 13.80
C LEU A 91 16.80 10.72 12.97
N SER A 92 17.37 11.80 12.43
CA SER A 92 18.59 11.74 11.63
C SER A 92 19.79 11.26 12.45
N GLU A 93 19.88 11.65 13.72
CA GLU A 93 20.90 11.20 14.67
C GLU A 93 20.73 9.71 15.01
N VAL A 94 19.49 9.25 15.24
CA VAL A 94 19.20 7.82 15.44
C VAL A 94 19.60 7.01 14.21
N PHE A 95 19.28 7.50 13.00
CA PHE A 95 19.66 6.85 11.75
C PHE A 95 21.18 6.79 11.54
N SER A 96 21.93 7.84 11.90
CA SER A 96 23.39 7.81 11.82
C SER A 96 23.99 6.78 12.79
N LEU A 97 23.49 6.72 14.03
CA LEU A 97 23.95 5.71 15.01
C LEU A 97 23.65 4.27 14.55
N LEU A 98 22.47 4.04 13.96
CA LEU A 98 22.12 2.74 13.36
C LEU A 98 23.02 2.37 12.17
N ARG A 99 23.43 3.37 11.37
CA ARG A 99 24.36 3.17 10.26
C ARG A 99 25.76 2.85 10.78
N ASP A 100 26.26 3.60 11.75
CA ASP A 100 27.59 3.40 12.33
C ASP A 100 27.70 2.03 13.01
N THR A 101 26.69 1.64 13.79
CA THR A 101 26.64 0.29 14.40
C THR A 101 26.59 -0.84 13.38
N ARG A 102 25.91 -0.63 12.24
CA ARG A 102 25.90 -1.58 11.12
C ARG A 102 27.28 -1.66 10.46
N ASP A 103 27.92 -0.52 10.21
CA ASP A 103 29.24 -0.46 9.58
C ASP A 103 30.32 -1.06 10.50
N GLU A 104 30.19 -0.87 11.81
CA GLU A 104 31.06 -1.47 12.84
C GLU A 104 30.83 -2.99 12.97
N ALA A 105 29.57 -3.45 12.92
CA ALA A 105 29.25 -4.89 12.86
C ALA A 105 29.74 -5.53 11.55
N MET A 106 29.72 -4.78 10.44
CA MET A 106 30.25 -5.22 9.15
C MET A 106 31.79 -5.25 9.15
N ALA A 107 32.44 -4.27 9.78
CA ALA A 107 33.89 -4.24 9.98
C ALA A 107 34.37 -5.37 10.91
N SER A 108 33.63 -5.70 11.97
CA SER A 108 33.91 -6.86 12.83
C SER A 108 33.81 -8.17 12.05
N ARG A 109 32.78 -8.33 11.20
CA ARG A 109 32.65 -9.51 10.32
C ARG A 109 33.78 -9.63 9.31
N LEU A 110 34.33 -8.51 8.84
CA LEU A 110 35.50 -8.48 7.96
C LEU A 110 36.80 -8.81 8.72
N ALA A 111 36.89 -8.50 10.01
CA ALA A 111 38.03 -8.85 10.87
C ALA A 111 38.03 -10.33 11.30
N ASP A 112 36.86 -10.95 11.44
CA ASP A 112 36.70 -12.33 11.91
C ASP A 112 36.88 -13.42 10.83
N GLY A 113 37.32 -13.04 9.61
CA GLY A 113 37.88 -14.00 8.65
C GLY A 113 36.89 -15.05 8.12
N GLU A 114 35.59 -14.75 8.02
CA GLU A 114 34.67 -15.57 7.24
C GLU A 114 34.82 -15.24 5.76
N THR A 115 35.65 -16.03 5.07
CA THR A 115 35.73 -16.08 3.61
C THR A 115 34.39 -16.44 3.01
N MET A 116 33.71 -15.46 2.41
CA MET A 116 32.82 -15.67 1.28
C MET A 116 33.44 -15.02 0.05
N ALA A 117 33.61 -15.85 -0.97
CA ALA A 117 34.33 -15.55 -2.19
C ALA A 117 33.53 -14.64 -3.13
N ASP A 118 34.29 -13.74 -3.73
CA ASP A 118 34.25 -13.30 -5.13
C ASP A 118 33.22 -12.25 -5.58
N GLY A 119 33.76 -11.22 -6.27
CA GLY A 119 33.02 -10.10 -6.84
C GLY A 119 33.74 -8.76 -6.75
N SER A 120 34.90 -8.67 -7.40
CA SER A 120 35.80 -7.51 -7.47
C SER A 120 35.13 -6.17 -7.85
N VAL A 121 35.45 -5.12 -7.08
CA VAL A 121 35.33 -3.71 -7.44
C VAL A 121 36.64 -3.28 -8.11
N SER A 122 36.57 -2.69 -9.31
CA SER A 122 37.16 -1.37 -9.63
C SER A 122 37.12 -1.12 -11.14
N GLY A 123 36.36 -0.09 -11.54
CA GLY A 123 36.39 0.51 -12.85
C GLY A 123 35.93 1.96 -12.74
N GLU A 124 36.92 2.85 -12.74
CA GLU A 124 36.83 4.31 -12.91
C GLU A 124 35.58 4.77 -13.68
N ASN A 125 34.75 5.63 -13.10
CA ASN A 125 33.60 6.24 -13.80
C ASN A 125 33.85 7.74 -14.00
N ASP A 126 34.72 8.04 -14.96
CA ASP A 126 34.61 9.27 -15.75
C ASP A 126 33.59 9.01 -16.88
N GLY A 127 32.59 9.87 -16.97
CA GLY A 127 31.35 9.59 -17.70
C GLY A 127 31.49 9.45 -19.21
N VAL A 128 30.89 8.39 -19.75
CA VAL A 128 30.07 8.39 -20.98
C VAL A 128 29.06 7.26 -20.82
N MET A 129 27.76 7.58 -20.89
CA MET A 129 26.68 6.60 -21.01
C MET A 129 26.95 5.71 -22.24
N ARG A 130 27.40 4.48 -22.00
CA ARG A 130 27.40 3.42 -23.03
C ARG A 130 26.05 2.72 -22.93
N PRO A 131 25.22 2.70 -24.00
CA PRO A 131 24.24 1.63 -24.12
C PRO A 131 25.05 0.34 -24.30
N ASP A 132 24.58 -0.78 -23.72
CA ASP A 132 25.11 -2.15 -23.84
C ASP A 132 25.60 -2.84 -22.54
N ASP A 133 25.11 -2.43 -21.36
CA ASP A 133 25.22 -3.23 -20.12
C ASP A 133 23.89 -3.96 -19.81
N ASP A 134 23.41 -4.78 -20.75
CA ASP A 134 22.17 -5.58 -20.65
C ASP A 134 22.38 -6.97 -20.01
N ALA A 135 23.43 -7.17 -19.22
CA ALA A 135 23.83 -8.50 -18.75
C ALA A 135 23.76 -8.74 -17.23
N ASN A 136 23.04 -7.91 -16.45
CA ASN A 136 22.75 -8.24 -15.05
C ASN A 136 21.39 -7.68 -14.56
N VAL A 137 20.30 -8.13 -15.22
CA VAL A 137 18.99 -7.42 -15.23
C VAL A 137 17.70 -8.25 -14.97
N LYS A 138 17.67 -9.60 -14.97
CA LYS A 138 16.41 -10.41 -14.84
C LYS A 138 15.68 -10.31 -13.46
N GLY A 139 16.04 -9.35 -12.59
CA GLY A 139 15.39 -9.07 -11.31
C GLY A 139 14.43 -7.87 -11.33
N SER A 140 13.67 -7.69 -12.41
CA SER A 140 12.59 -6.68 -12.50
C SER A 140 11.55 -7.04 -13.56
N GLY A 141 11.21 -8.33 -13.72
CA GLY A 141 10.28 -8.77 -14.76
C GLY A 141 9.50 -10.02 -14.36
N PHE A 142 8.39 -10.23 -15.07
CA PHE A 142 7.60 -11.45 -15.02
C PHE A 142 8.33 -12.60 -15.72
N ASP A 143 8.52 -13.73 -15.04
CA ASP A 143 9.28 -14.87 -15.52
C ASP A 143 8.39 -15.89 -16.27
N ASP A 144 8.22 -15.68 -17.58
CA ASP A 144 7.44 -16.55 -18.47
C ASP A 144 8.00 -17.97 -18.52
N GLU A 145 9.33 -18.09 -18.57
CA GLU A 145 10.04 -19.37 -18.69
C GLU A 145 9.78 -20.25 -17.46
N ALA A 146 9.72 -19.65 -16.28
CA ALA A 146 9.38 -20.37 -15.05
C ALA A 146 7.98 -21.02 -15.15
N LEU A 147 6.98 -20.34 -15.71
CA LEU A 147 5.64 -20.90 -15.88
C LEU A 147 5.60 -21.98 -16.96
N VAL A 148 6.28 -21.77 -18.09
CA VAL A 148 6.38 -22.77 -19.16
C VAL A 148 7.04 -24.05 -18.63
N SER A 149 8.08 -23.92 -17.78
CA SER A 149 8.77 -25.07 -17.18
C SER A 149 7.88 -25.90 -16.23
N LEU A 150 6.82 -25.29 -15.68
CA LEU A 150 5.81 -25.98 -14.87
C LEU A 150 4.79 -26.75 -15.71
N GLY A 151 4.82 -26.59 -17.04
CA GLY A 151 3.86 -27.18 -17.97
C GLY A 151 2.62 -26.32 -18.21
N ILE A 152 2.64 -25.03 -17.84
CA ILE A 152 1.54 -24.10 -18.11
C ILE A 152 1.54 -23.75 -19.59
N HIS A 153 0.34 -23.75 -20.21
CA HIS A 153 0.17 -23.44 -21.62
C HIS A 153 0.59 -21.99 -21.93
N SER A 154 1.16 -21.77 -23.12
CA SER A 154 1.61 -20.44 -23.58
C SER A 154 0.52 -19.38 -23.47
N ASP A 155 -0.72 -19.74 -23.79
CA ASP A 155 -1.86 -18.83 -23.81
C ASP A 155 -2.25 -18.36 -22.41
N GLU A 156 -2.01 -19.18 -21.39
CA GLU A 156 -2.20 -18.87 -19.97
C GLU A 156 -1.04 -18.00 -19.46
N VAL A 157 0.19 -18.28 -19.90
CA VAL A 157 1.37 -17.47 -19.57
C VAL A 157 1.24 -16.05 -20.12
N GLU A 158 0.88 -15.91 -21.40
CA GLU A 158 0.67 -14.60 -22.06
C GLU A 158 -0.40 -13.78 -21.34
N ARG A 159 -1.50 -14.43 -20.94
CA ARG A 159 -2.61 -13.79 -20.21
C ARG A 159 -2.24 -13.35 -18.79
N LEU A 160 -1.35 -14.08 -18.12
CA LEU A 160 -0.79 -13.65 -16.83
C LEU A 160 0.26 -12.54 -16.99
N ARG A 161 1.05 -12.54 -18.08
CA ARG A 161 1.94 -11.42 -18.45
C ARG A 161 1.13 -10.15 -18.69
N ASP A 162 0.12 -10.20 -19.55
CA ASP A 162 -0.70 -9.04 -19.89
C ASP A 162 -1.37 -8.45 -18.64
N LEU A 163 -1.87 -9.34 -17.78
CA LEU A 163 -2.40 -8.96 -16.48
C LEU A 163 -1.35 -8.26 -15.62
N TRP A 164 -0.15 -8.84 -15.48
CA TRP A 164 0.96 -8.24 -14.73
C TRP A 164 1.32 -6.86 -15.27
N GLU A 165 1.51 -6.72 -16.58
CA GLU A 165 1.85 -5.45 -17.23
C GLU A 165 0.77 -4.39 -16.98
N SER A 166 -0.50 -4.76 -17.10
CA SER A 166 -1.62 -3.84 -16.84
C SER A 166 -1.67 -3.40 -15.37
N HIS A 167 -1.42 -4.32 -14.43
CA HIS A 167 -1.42 -4.05 -13.00
C HIS A 167 -0.23 -3.17 -12.60
N GLU A 168 0.96 -3.45 -13.12
CA GLU A 168 2.15 -2.62 -12.88
C GLU A 168 1.98 -1.22 -13.47
N LEU A 169 1.42 -1.10 -14.67
CA LEU A 169 1.09 0.19 -15.26
C LEU A 169 0.11 0.99 -14.39
N ALA A 170 -0.91 0.33 -13.83
CA ALA A 170 -1.85 0.95 -12.91
C ALA A 170 -1.16 1.44 -11.61
N ARG A 171 -0.27 0.63 -11.02
CA ARG A 171 0.53 1.03 -9.84
C ARG A 171 1.40 2.25 -10.11
N VAL A 172 2.08 2.27 -11.26
CA VAL A 172 2.90 3.41 -11.70
C VAL A 172 2.03 4.66 -11.90
N THR A 173 0.85 4.50 -12.52
CA THR A 173 -0.09 5.61 -12.75
C THR A 173 -0.60 6.21 -11.44
N ILE A 174 -0.96 5.37 -10.46
CA ILE A 174 -1.35 5.80 -9.10
C ILE A 174 -0.20 6.58 -8.45
N THR A 175 1.02 6.05 -8.52
CA THR A 175 2.21 6.67 -7.93
C THR A 175 2.52 8.04 -8.57
N ASP A 176 2.52 8.12 -9.90
CA ASP A 176 2.75 9.38 -10.62
C ASP A 176 1.69 10.43 -10.28
N THR A 177 0.41 10.04 -10.27
CA THR A 177 -0.69 10.93 -9.89
C THR A 177 -0.51 11.42 -8.45
N ALA A 178 -0.18 10.52 -7.52
CA ALA A 178 0.04 10.85 -6.11
C ALA A 178 1.18 11.85 -5.90
N LEU A 179 2.25 11.73 -6.67
CA LEU A 179 3.39 12.64 -6.62
C LEU A 179 3.01 14.02 -7.17
N ARG A 180 2.29 14.06 -8.29
CA ARG A 180 1.83 15.31 -8.92
C ARG A 180 0.84 16.08 -8.07
N GLU A 181 -0.07 15.37 -7.42
CA GLU A 181 -1.14 15.95 -6.61
C GLU A 181 -0.75 16.10 -5.12
N GLY A 182 0.46 15.68 -4.74
CA GLY A 182 1.02 15.90 -3.41
C GLY A 182 0.47 15.00 -2.31
N TRP A 183 -0.15 13.87 -2.64
CA TRP A 183 -0.69 12.90 -1.68
C TRP A 183 0.08 11.58 -1.60
N PHE A 184 1.26 11.45 -2.21
CA PHE A 184 2.11 10.25 -2.19
C PHE A 184 2.41 9.67 -0.79
N PHE A 185 2.72 10.52 0.20
CA PHE A 185 2.99 10.08 1.58
C PHE A 185 1.73 10.03 2.46
N GLN A 186 0.57 10.32 1.89
CA GLN A 186 -0.69 10.37 2.63
C GLN A 186 -1.40 9.02 2.59
N GLN A 187 -2.39 8.84 3.48
CA GLN A 187 -3.21 7.63 3.54
C GLN A 187 -3.91 7.26 2.21
N PRO A 188 -4.42 8.22 1.40
CA PRO A 188 -5.07 7.90 0.12
C PRO A 188 -4.21 7.06 -0.83
N HIS A 189 -2.90 7.29 -0.87
CA HIS A 189 -2.00 6.50 -1.72
C HIS A 189 -1.93 5.03 -1.32
N ARG A 190 -1.79 4.77 -0.02
CA ARG A 190 -1.78 3.39 0.50
C ARG A 190 -3.12 2.70 0.29
N ALA A 191 -4.22 3.44 0.47
CA ALA A 191 -5.57 2.89 0.26
C ALA A 191 -5.82 2.51 -1.20
N GLU A 192 -5.37 3.34 -2.15
CA GLU A 192 -5.56 3.09 -3.58
C GLU A 192 -4.70 1.92 -4.07
N LEU A 193 -3.45 1.81 -3.62
CA LEU A 193 -2.62 0.64 -3.90
C LEU A 193 -3.22 -0.65 -3.31
N ALA A 194 -3.69 -0.61 -2.06
CA ALA A 194 -4.34 -1.75 -1.43
C ALA A 194 -5.63 -2.17 -2.16
N ARG A 195 -6.39 -1.20 -2.69
CA ARG A 195 -7.57 -1.46 -3.53
C ARG A 195 -7.18 -2.17 -4.82
N LEU A 196 -6.16 -1.66 -5.53
CA LEU A 196 -5.66 -2.27 -6.75
C LEU A 196 -5.17 -3.71 -6.53
N GLU A 197 -4.43 -3.96 -5.44
CA GLU A 197 -4.00 -5.31 -5.04
C GLU A 197 -5.18 -6.23 -4.71
N GLY A 198 -6.21 -5.70 -4.01
CA GLY A 198 -7.44 -6.44 -3.72
C GLY A 198 -8.21 -6.85 -4.98
N GLU A 199 -8.37 -5.92 -5.93
CA GLU A 199 -9.03 -6.19 -7.22
C GLU A 199 -8.29 -7.28 -8.02
N LEU A 200 -6.96 -7.28 -8.01
CA LEU A 200 -6.18 -8.36 -8.62
C LEU A 200 -6.49 -9.71 -7.96
N ARG A 201 -6.46 -9.76 -6.63
CA ARG A 201 -6.70 -11.00 -5.88
C ARG A 201 -8.11 -11.57 -6.08
N GLU A 202 -9.13 -10.71 -6.17
CA GLU A 202 -10.53 -11.11 -6.35
C GLU A 202 -10.81 -11.67 -7.75
N ASN A 203 -10.12 -11.15 -8.77
CA ASN A 203 -10.31 -11.56 -10.16
C ASN A 203 -9.54 -12.84 -10.53
N LEU A 204 -8.61 -13.28 -9.69
CA LEU A 204 -7.77 -14.45 -9.95
C LEU A 204 -8.22 -15.64 -9.13
N SER A 205 -8.16 -16.82 -9.75
CA SER A 205 -8.28 -18.08 -9.02
C SER A 205 -7.10 -18.25 -8.06
N ASP A 206 -7.24 -19.14 -7.06
CA ASP A 206 -6.13 -19.45 -6.15
C ASP A 206 -4.90 -19.97 -6.90
N GLU A 207 -5.11 -20.80 -7.93
CA GLU A 207 -4.04 -21.35 -8.76
C GLU A 207 -3.36 -20.28 -9.63
N ASP A 208 -4.15 -19.43 -10.28
CA ASP A 208 -3.62 -18.34 -11.10
C ASP A 208 -2.83 -17.34 -10.25
N TYR A 209 -3.31 -17.03 -9.05
CA TYR A 209 -2.60 -16.15 -8.13
C TYR A 209 -1.29 -16.77 -7.62
N ASP A 210 -1.28 -18.08 -7.35
CA ASP A 210 -0.06 -18.82 -6.99
C ASP A 210 0.99 -18.76 -8.12
N ASN A 211 0.56 -19.02 -9.36
CA ASN A 211 1.38 -18.92 -10.57
C ASN A 211 1.89 -17.48 -10.78
N TYR A 212 1.01 -16.49 -10.62
CA TYR A 212 1.34 -15.08 -10.75
C TYR A 212 2.45 -14.65 -9.78
N LEU A 213 2.31 -14.97 -8.49
CA LEU A 213 3.33 -14.67 -7.48
C LEU A 213 4.65 -15.38 -7.81
N TYR A 214 4.57 -16.64 -8.22
CA TYR A 214 5.75 -17.42 -8.58
C TYR A 214 6.49 -16.79 -9.77
N ALA A 215 5.79 -16.37 -10.83
CA ALA A 215 6.39 -15.73 -12.00
C ALA A 215 7.01 -14.35 -11.68
N ARG A 216 6.45 -13.60 -10.73
CA ARG A 216 7.04 -12.35 -10.24
C ARG A 216 8.28 -12.54 -9.36
N GLY A 217 8.66 -13.77 -9.07
CA GLY A 217 9.74 -14.06 -8.13
C GLY A 217 9.35 -13.82 -6.67
N GLU A 218 8.05 -13.65 -6.39
CA GLU A 218 7.55 -13.37 -5.05
C GLU A 218 7.32 -14.65 -4.24
N PRO A 219 7.31 -14.55 -2.89
CA PRO A 219 6.91 -15.66 -2.05
C PRO A 219 5.43 -15.99 -2.20
N ASN A 220 5.13 -17.26 -2.46
CA ASN A 220 3.78 -17.79 -2.68
C ASN A 220 3.40 -18.88 -1.66
N GLN A 221 4.25 -19.17 -0.67
CA GLN A 221 4.02 -20.23 0.30
C GLN A 221 4.44 -19.80 1.71
N ILE A 222 3.75 -20.38 2.70
CA ILE A 222 4.02 -20.13 4.11
C ILE A 222 4.58 -21.36 4.78
N LYS A 223 5.84 -21.28 5.21
CA LYS A 223 6.51 -22.37 5.94
C LYS A 223 6.45 -22.11 7.44
N VAL A 224 6.12 -23.13 8.21
CA VAL A 224 6.22 -23.13 9.67
C VAL A 224 7.68 -23.22 10.05
N ALA A 225 8.20 -22.14 10.63
CA ALA A 225 9.56 -22.05 11.13
C ALA A 225 9.66 -22.65 12.54
N GLU A 226 8.70 -22.34 13.40
CA GLU A 226 8.69 -22.82 14.79
C GLU A 226 7.26 -23.00 15.29
N VAL A 227 7.06 -23.98 16.16
CA VAL A 227 5.78 -24.21 16.84
C VAL A 227 5.99 -24.03 18.34
N LEU A 228 5.27 -23.08 18.94
CA LEU A 228 5.39 -22.76 20.35
C LEU A 228 4.83 -23.88 21.23
N ARG A 229 5.48 -24.14 22.37
CA ARG A 229 5.02 -25.12 23.36
C ARG A 229 3.66 -24.72 23.94
N GLY A 230 2.75 -25.69 24.03
CA GLY A 230 1.40 -25.47 24.55
C GLY A 230 0.47 -24.67 23.62
N SER A 231 0.89 -24.40 22.38
CA SER A 231 0.08 -23.71 21.38
C SER A 231 -1.02 -24.60 20.78
N SER A 232 -1.99 -23.96 20.12
CA SER A 232 -3.03 -24.66 19.35
C SER A 232 -2.41 -25.48 18.20
N ALA A 233 -1.45 -24.90 17.48
CA ALA A 233 -0.70 -25.57 16.42
C ALA A 233 0.02 -26.84 16.94
N MET A 234 0.66 -26.79 18.11
CA MET A 234 1.30 -27.96 18.71
C MET A 234 0.29 -29.07 19.05
N ARG A 235 -0.83 -28.72 19.68
CA ARG A 235 -1.89 -29.69 20.03
C ARG A 235 -2.49 -30.36 18.80
N ALA A 236 -2.60 -29.62 17.70
CA ALA A 236 -3.07 -30.13 16.42
C ALA A 236 -2.03 -30.99 15.67
N GLY A 237 -0.79 -31.05 16.16
CA GLY A 237 0.29 -31.84 15.55
C GLY A 237 1.00 -31.16 14.39
N MET A 238 0.91 -29.82 14.29
CA MET A 238 1.74 -29.02 13.38
C MET A 238 3.21 -29.08 13.81
N ARG A 239 4.12 -29.06 12.84
CA ARG A 239 5.56 -29.22 13.05
C ARG A 239 6.34 -28.16 12.28
N THR A 240 7.54 -27.87 12.76
CA THR A 240 8.52 -27.11 11.97
C THR A 240 8.77 -27.82 10.64
N GLY A 241 8.75 -27.06 9.55
CA GLY A 241 8.91 -27.57 8.20
C GLY A 241 7.61 -27.64 7.40
N ASP A 242 6.47 -27.75 8.07
CA ASP A 242 5.16 -27.79 7.41
C ASP A 242 4.95 -26.54 6.54
N VAL A 243 4.35 -26.72 5.37
CA VAL A 243 3.90 -25.61 4.52
C VAL A 243 2.39 -25.49 4.67
N ILE A 244 1.92 -24.34 5.13
CA ILE A 244 0.49 -24.06 5.26
C ILE A 244 -0.03 -23.68 3.89
N LEU A 245 -1.02 -24.42 3.40
CA LEU A 245 -1.64 -24.21 2.09
C LEU A 245 -2.96 -23.46 2.24
N ARG A 246 -3.87 -24.00 3.06
CA ARG A 246 -5.18 -23.41 3.33
C ARG A 246 -5.44 -23.39 4.82
N TYR A 247 -6.15 -22.36 5.26
CA TYR A 247 -6.72 -22.27 6.60
C TYR A 247 -8.21 -22.05 6.44
N ASP A 248 -9.01 -22.97 6.96
CA ASP A 248 -10.44 -23.04 6.65
C ASP A 248 -10.63 -23.22 5.12
N ASP A 249 -11.56 -22.50 4.51
CA ASP A 249 -11.74 -22.46 3.05
C ASP A 249 -10.80 -21.48 2.33
N VAL A 250 -9.94 -20.76 3.06
CA VAL A 250 -9.11 -19.66 2.51
C VAL A 250 -7.70 -20.13 2.21
N ARG A 251 -7.26 -19.92 0.96
CA ARG A 251 -5.86 -20.13 0.54
C ARG A 251 -4.95 -19.05 1.15
N ILE A 252 -3.81 -19.48 1.70
CA ILE A 252 -2.89 -18.63 2.46
C ILE A 252 -1.57 -18.46 1.69
N PHE A 253 -1.30 -17.24 1.23
CA PHE A 253 -0.06 -16.87 0.52
C PHE A 253 0.90 -16.01 1.36
N GLU A 254 0.38 -15.34 2.40
CA GLU A 254 1.12 -14.41 3.27
C GLU A 254 0.80 -14.65 4.76
N PRO A 255 1.74 -14.40 5.71
CA PRO A 255 1.50 -14.54 7.15
C PRO A 255 0.40 -13.60 7.65
N GLY A 256 0.24 -12.44 7.01
CA GLY A 256 -0.82 -11.47 7.32
C GLY A 256 -2.21 -12.06 7.09
N ALA A 257 -2.42 -12.75 5.97
CA ALA A 257 -3.66 -13.46 5.68
C ALA A 257 -3.93 -14.55 6.72
N LEU A 258 -2.93 -15.36 7.07
CA LEU A 258 -3.08 -16.37 8.11
C LEU A 258 -3.54 -15.77 9.44
N LEU A 259 -2.93 -14.67 9.87
CA LEU A 259 -3.28 -13.99 11.12
C LEU A 259 -4.71 -13.40 11.08
N ARG A 260 -5.09 -12.77 9.98
CA ARG A 260 -6.45 -12.21 9.80
C ARG A 260 -7.49 -13.32 9.82
N THR A 261 -7.27 -14.40 9.08
CA THR A 261 -8.20 -15.54 8.99
C THR A 261 -8.28 -16.32 10.29
N SER A 262 -7.16 -16.49 11.02
CA SER A 262 -7.15 -17.20 12.31
C SER A 262 -7.81 -16.41 13.45
N SER A 263 -7.80 -15.08 13.35
CA SER A 263 -8.40 -14.18 14.34
C SER A 263 -9.88 -13.89 14.07
N GLY A 264 -10.33 -14.01 12.83
CA GLY A 264 -11.76 -13.96 12.48
C GLY A 264 -12.47 -15.26 12.82
N GLY A 265 -13.78 -15.20 13.11
CA GLY A 265 -14.61 -16.37 13.43
C GLY A 265 -14.84 -16.58 14.93
N ARG A 266 -15.26 -17.80 15.33
CA ARG A 266 -15.56 -18.13 16.73
C ARG A 266 -14.33 -18.69 17.44
N LEU A 267 -13.82 -17.97 18.45
CA LEU A 267 -12.70 -18.44 19.27
C LEU A 267 -12.97 -19.85 19.82
N GLY A 268 -11.97 -20.73 19.75
CA GLY A 268 -12.08 -22.11 20.24
C GLY A 268 -12.70 -23.11 19.26
N GLU A 269 -13.21 -22.66 18.11
CA GLU A 269 -13.72 -23.54 17.05
C GLU A 269 -12.59 -24.37 16.43
N GLN A 270 -12.87 -25.63 16.08
CA GLN A 270 -11.93 -26.48 15.37
C GLN A 270 -12.00 -26.20 13.87
N VAL A 271 -10.89 -25.77 13.28
CA VAL A 271 -10.82 -25.33 11.88
C VAL A 271 -9.86 -26.26 11.12
N PRO A 272 -10.23 -26.73 9.92
CA PRO A 272 -9.31 -27.51 9.09
C PRO A 272 -8.18 -26.61 8.57
N VAL A 273 -6.96 -27.12 8.62
CA VAL A 273 -5.76 -26.48 8.08
C VAL A 273 -5.09 -27.49 7.15
N ALA A 274 -5.09 -27.19 5.86
CA ALA A 274 -4.40 -28.01 4.88
C ALA A 274 -2.92 -27.63 4.88
N ILE A 275 -2.06 -28.64 5.07
CA ILE A 275 -0.61 -28.49 5.06
C ILE A 275 0.03 -29.45 4.07
N ASP A 276 1.21 -29.09 3.58
CA ASP A 276 2.15 -30.00 2.96
C ASP A 276 3.29 -30.29 3.94
N ARG A 277 3.50 -31.58 4.24
CA ARG A 277 4.62 -32.07 5.04
C ARG A 277 5.44 -33.02 4.20
N ASP A 278 6.64 -32.59 3.83
CA ASP A 278 7.58 -33.36 3.02
C ASP A 278 6.95 -33.86 1.70
N GLY A 279 6.11 -33.03 1.06
CA GLY A 279 5.40 -33.38 -0.19
C GLY A 279 4.11 -34.18 0.01
N VAL A 280 3.73 -34.47 1.26
CA VAL A 280 2.47 -35.14 1.60
C VAL A 280 1.47 -34.10 2.08
N ARG A 281 0.46 -33.83 1.24
CA ARG A 281 -0.73 -33.05 1.59
C ARG A 281 -1.51 -33.75 2.72
N MET A 282 -1.82 -33.05 3.80
CA MET A 282 -2.61 -33.56 4.93
C MET A 282 -3.38 -32.45 5.65
N VAL A 283 -4.49 -32.79 6.32
CA VAL A 283 -5.35 -31.82 7.02
C VAL A 283 -5.21 -31.99 8.52
N LEU A 284 -4.92 -30.89 9.22
CA LEU A 284 -4.90 -30.80 10.68
C LEU A 284 -6.12 -30.01 11.17
N TYR A 285 -6.70 -30.38 12.30
CA TYR A 285 -7.75 -29.59 12.94
C TYR A 285 -7.14 -28.76 14.06
N VAL A 286 -7.19 -27.44 13.91
CA VAL A 286 -6.56 -26.49 14.80
C VAL A 286 -7.62 -25.62 15.47
N GLU A 287 -7.47 -25.39 16.76
CA GLU A 287 -8.35 -24.50 17.51
C GLU A 287 -8.11 -23.05 17.06
N ARG A 288 -9.17 -22.37 16.63
CA ARG A 288 -9.16 -20.98 16.14
C ARG A 288 -8.73 -20.00 17.23
N GLY A 289 -7.97 -18.98 16.83
CA GLY A 289 -7.39 -17.97 17.70
C GLY A 289 -5.88 -17.87 17.54
N ALA A 290 -5.16 -17.76 18.67
CA ALA A 290 -3.70 -17.71 18.66
C ALA A 290 -3.10 -19.08 18.29
N LEU A 291 -2.75 -19.25 17.01
CA LEU A 291 -2.17 -20.49 16.49
C LEU A 291 -0.88 -20.89 17.22
N GLY A 292 -0.03 -19.91 17.53
CA GLY A 292 1.27 -20.12 18.17
C GLY A 292 2.28 -20.84 17.26
N ALA A 293 2.21 -20.56 15.95
CA ALA A 293 3.20 -20.98 14.97
C ALA A 293 3.92 -19.74 14.41
N MET A 294 5.24 -19.73 14.46
CA MET A 294 6.05 -18.75 13.74
C MET A 294 6.18 -19.19 12.29
N THR A 295 5.92 -18.28 11.37
CA THR A 295 5.89 -18.58 9.94
C THR A 295 6.86 -17.71 9.17
N GLN A 296 7.29 -18.22 8.02
CA GLN A 296 8.16 -17.51 7.09
C GLN A 296 7.55 -17.61 5.68
N HIS A 297 7.55 -16.49 4.96
CA HIS A 297 7.38 -16.46 3.51
C HIS A 297 8.47 -17.33 2.85
N ARG A 298 8.10 -18.11 1.83
CA ARG A 298 9.05 -18.71 0.88
C ARG A 298 8.45 -18.74 -0.52
N ARG A 299 9.30 -18.74 -1.53
CA ARG A 299 8.91 -19.10 -2.91
C ARG A 299 9.00 -20.62 -3.07
N GLY A 300 8.01 -21.22 -3.71
CA GLY A 300 7.97 -22.66 -3.99
C GLY A 300 7.11 -22.97 -5.20
N ARG A 301 7.12 -24.22 -5.64
CA ARG A 301 6.37 -24.66 -6.82
C ARG A 301 4.85 -24.43 -6.59
N PRO A 302 4.14 -23.74 -7.50
CA PRO A 302 2.69 -23.60 -7.47
C PRO A 302 1.94 -24.95 -7.60
N GLY A 303 0.64 -24.94 -7.33
CA GLY A 303 -0.22 -26.11 -7.56
C GLY A 303 -0.11 -27.19 -6.48
N LEU A 304 0.28 -26.81 -5.26
CA LEU A 304 0.28 -27.72 -4.11
C LEU A 304 -1.13 -28.00 -3.54
N ASP A 305 -2.20 -27.45 -4.11
CA ASP A 305 -3.59 -27.68 -3.68
C ASP A 305 -4.26 -28.93 -4.28
#